data_AF-A0A0Q4IQT4-F1
#
_entry.id   AF-A0A0Q4IQT4-F1
#
_cell.length_a   1.000
_cell.length_b   1.000
_cell.length_c   1.000
_cell.angle_alpha   90.00
_cell.angle_beta   90.00
_cell.angle_gamma   90.00
#
_symmetry.space_group_name_H-M   'P 1'
#
loop_
_entity.id
_entity.type
_entity.pdbx_description
1 polymer ?
#
loop_
_entity_poly.entity_id
_entity_poly.type
_entity_poly.pdbx_seq_one_letter_code
_entity_poly.pdbx_strand_id
1 'polypeptide(L)'
;MSFGGFAARFALMVLCALTMVAPAQARFWQCAPYAREISGVEIFGNAHTWWNQAAGKYERGHAPKEGSVLSFAATSRMRLGHVAMVSKIVSAREVLLTHANWSRRGGIERDVRAVDVSAAGDWSQVKVWFGPLGGLGTSSYPTNGFIYSGHAPQVSPFDAPLVIAKAQPTTTVVVASVAPVQVARAFPTGHGALDREVAALK
;
A
#
# COMPACT_ATOMS: atom_id res chain seq x y z
N MET A 1 55.12 -26.91 13.83
CA MET A 1 53.94 -26.51 13.03
C MET A 1 53.37 -25.23 13.62
N SER A 2 53.44 -24.11 12.90
CA SER A 2 53.02 -22.78 13.41
C SER A 2 51.51 -22.59 13.26
N PHE A 3 50.75 -22.90 14.32
CA PHE A 3 49.30 -22.71 14.36
C PHE A 3 48.88 -21.25 14.68
N GLY A 4 49.82 -20.38 15.05
CA GLY A 4 49.53 -19.00 15.48
C GLY A 4 49.13 -18.03 14.36
N GLY A 5 49.60 -18.27 13.13
CA GLY A 5 49.31 -17.38 11.99
C GLY A 5 47.88 -17.46 11.47
N PHE A 6 47.20 -18.60 11.66
CA PHE A 6 45.81 -18.80 11.23
C PHE A 6 44.80 -18.18 12.21
N ALA A 7 45.07 -18.28 13.52
CA ALA A 7 44.25 -17.66 14.55
C ALA A 7 44.24 -16.12 14.45
N ALA A 8 45.41 -15.50 14.19
CA ALA A 8 45.53 -14.05 14.02
C ALA A 8 44.77 -13.54 12.78
N ARG A 9 44.76 -14.31 11.68
CA ARG A 9 44.01 -13.97 10.46
C ARG A 9 42.50 -14.13 10.64
N PHE A 10 42.06 -15.15 11.35
CA PHE A 10 40.65 -15.32 11.71
C PHE A 10 40.16 -14.22 12.64
N ALA A 11 40.97 -13.83 13.64
CA ALA A 11 40.64 -12.73 14.54
C ALA A 11 40.51 -11.38 13.80
N LEU A 12 41.40 -11.12 12.82
CA LEU A 12 41.31 -9.90 12.00
C LEU A 12 40.08 -9.89 11.09
N MET A 13 39.72 -11.03 10.49
CA MET A 13 38.52 -11.16 9.63
C MET A 13 37.22 -10.98 10.43
N VAL A 14 37.14 -11.53 11.64
CA VAL A 14 35.98 -11.35 12.54
C VAL A 14 35.87 -9.89 13.00
N LEU A 15 37.00 -9.21 13.28
CA LEU A 15 37.02 -7.80 13.65
C LEU A 15 36.58 -6.88 12.49
N CYS A 16 36.96 -7.17 11.24
CA CYS A 16 36.50 -6.43 10.06
C CYS A 16 35.01 -6.65 9.74
N ALA A 17 34.43 -7.81 10.07
CA ALA A 17 33.02 -8.07 9.85
C ALA A 17 32.11 -7.27 10.80
N LEU A 18 32.59 -6.97 12.01
CA LEU A 18 31.86 -6.17 13.02
C LEU A 18 31.76 -4.67 12.69
N THR A 19 32.56 -4.17 11.74
CA THR A 19 32.53 -2.74 11.33
C THR A 19 31.55 -2.45 10.18
N MET A 20 30.80 -3.44 9.69
CA MET A 20 29.84 -3.27 8.58
C MET A 20 28.41 -2.96 9.03
N VAL A 21 28.21 -2.35 10.21
CA VAL A 21 26.93 -1.74 10.55
C VAL A 21 26.85 -0.39 9.85
N ALA A 22 26.28 -0.38 8.65
CA ALA A 22 25.95 0.86 7.96
C ALA A 22 25.03 1.71 8.86
N PRO A 23 25.31 3.01 9.05
CA PRO A 23 24.42 3.85 9.84
C PRO A 23 23.05 3.88 9.17
N ALA A 24 21.98 3.64 9.95
CA ALA A 24 20.63 3.86 9.49
C ALA A 24 20.46 5.35 9.17
N GLN A 25 20.60 5.72 7.89
CA GLN A 25 20.39 7.09 7.46
C GLN A 25 18.90 7.41 7.53
N ALA A 26 18.52 8.23 8.52
CA ALA A 26 17.18 8.79 8.59
C ALA A 26 16.95 9.68 7.36
N ARG A 27 16.20 9.17 6.37
CA ARG A 27 15.79 9.96 5.20
C ARG A 27 14.76 11.01 5.65
N PHE A 28 15.03 12.28 5.35
CA PHE A 28 14.08 13.37 5.57
C PHE A 28 13.10 13.43 4.40
N TRP A 29 11.94 12.81 4.56
CA TRP A 29 10.91 12.79 3.52
C TRP A 29 10.06 14.04 3.52
N GLN A 30 9.85 14.62 2.34
CA GLN A 30 8.81 15.63 2.12
C GLN A 30 7.51 14.95 1.66
N CYS A 31 6.37 15.57 1.89
CA CYS A 31 5.07 14.98 1.56
C CYS A 31 4.92 14.68 0.06
N ALA A 32 5.23 15.62 -0.81
CA ALA A 32 5.08 15.49 -2.26
C ALA A 32 5.92 14.34 -2.88
N PRO A 33 7.26 14.28 -2.70
CA PRO A 33 8.03 13.18 -3.27
C PRO A 33 7.67 11.82 -2.66
N TYR A 34 7.34 11.76 -1.37
CA TYR A 34 6.92 10.51 -0.75
C TYR A 34 5.55 10.04 -1.27
N ALA A 35 4.58 10.95 -1.39
CA ALA A 35 3.27 10.63 -1.96
C ALA A 35 3.39 10.13 -3.39
N ARG A 36 4.26 10.73 -4.22
CA ARG A 36 4.54 10.24 -5.57
C ARG A 36 5.07 8.80 -5.56
N GLU A 37 6.04 8.51 -4.70
CA GLU A 37 6.64 7.17 -4.57
C GLU A 37 5.59 6.10 -4.29
N ILE A 38 4.69 6.34 -3.33
CA ILE A 38 3.76 5.31 -2.84
C ILE A 38 2.45 5.23 -3.62
N SER A 39 2.05 6.31 -4.30
CA SER A 39 0.77 6.38 -5.03
C SER A 39 0.91 6.16 -6.54
N GLY A 40 2.11 6.35 -7.10
CA GLY A 40 2.31 6.37 -8.55
C GLY A 40 1.79 7.63 -9.25
N VAL A 41 1.31 8.64 -8.52
CA VAL A 41 0.94 9.95 -9.10
C VAL A 41 2.21 10.73 -9.43
N GLU A 42 2.56 10.81 -10.71
CA GLU A 42 3.75 11.47 -11.24
C GLU A 42 3.59 13.00 -11.37
N ILE A 43 3.24 13.65 -10.26
CA ILE A 43 3.16 15.12 -10.17
C ILE A 43 4.38 15.66 -9.40
N PHE A 44 4.86 16.83 -9.79
CA PHE A 44 6.09 17.43 -9.28
C PHE A 44 5.87 18.87 -8.77
N GLY A 45 6.72 19.29 -7.84
CA GLY A 45 6.65 20.61 -7.20
C GLY A 45 5.85 20.63 -5.90
N ASN A 46 5.51 21.84 -5.45
CA ASN A 46 4.84 22.07 -4.17
C ASN A 46 3.46 21.40 -4.10
N ALA A 47 3.07 20.90 -2.94
CA ALA A 47 1.82 20.15 -2.78
C ALA A 47 0.56 20.94 -3.20
N HIS A 48 0.50 22.24 -2.94
CA HIS A 48 -0.66 23.07 -3.30
C HIS A 48 -0.90 23.19 -4.82
N THR A 49 0.10 22.93 -5.66
CA THR A 49 -0.07 23.00 -7.12
C THR A 49 -0.63 21.70 -7.71
N TRP A 50 -0.58 20.60 -6.95
CA TRP A 50 -0.92 19.27 -7.45
C TRP A 50 -2.36 19.17 -7.95
N TRP A 51 -3.30 19.81 -7.25
CA TRP A 51 -4.71 19.78 -7.65
C TRP A 51 -4.94 20.34 -9.06
N ASN A 52 -4.28 21.45 -9.39
CA ASN A 52 -4.39 22.07 -10.70
C ASN A 52 -3.58 21.31 -11.75
N GLN A 53 -2.40 20.80 -11.40
CA GLN A 53 -1.58 20.00 -12.33
C GLN A 53 -2.22 18.65 -12.68
N ALA A 54 -3.03 18.09 -11.79
CA ALA A 54 -3.77 16.86 -12.02
C ALA A 54 -4.88 17.03 -13.07
N ALA A 55 -5.40 18.25 -13.26
CA ALA A 55 -6.45 18.49 -14.25
C ALA A 55 -5.99 18.07 -15.66
N GLY A 56 -6.78 17.21 -16.30
CA GLY A 56 -6.48 16.68 -17.63
C GLY A 56 -5.43 15.57 -17.68
N LYS A 57 -4.79 15.21 -16.55
CA LYS A 57 -3.80 14.12 -16.45
C LYS A 57 -4.27 12.97 -15.56
N TYR A 58 -4.98 13.30 -14.49
CA TYR A 58 -5.56 12.39 -13.53
C TYR A 58 -7.01 12.76 -13.31
N GLU A 59 -7.87 11.75 -13.10
CA GLU A 59 -9.20 12.02 -12.59
C GLU A 59 -9.12 12.62 -11.17
N ARG A 60 -10.07 13.50 -10.89
CA ARG A 60 -10.20 14.18 -9.58
C ARG A 60 -11.63 14.05 -9.09
N GLY A 61 -11.81 14.00 -7.78
CA GLY A 61 -13.13 13.96 -7.17
C GLY A 61 -13.11 14.13 -5.66
N HIS A 62 -14.28 13.96 -5.03
CA HIS A 62 -14.47 14.16 -3.59
C HIS A 62 -14.69 12.86 -2.82
N ALA A 63 -14.86 11.73 -3.52
CA ALA A 63 -14.96 10.42 -2.88
C ALA A 63 -13.55 9.84 -2.67
N PRO A 64 -13.21 9.35 -1.47
CA PRO A 64 -11.95 8.68 -1.23
C PRO A 64 -11.88 7.36 -2.00
N LYS A 65 -10.69 7.05 -2.53
CA LYS A 65 -10.34 5.74 -3.09
C LYS A 65 -9.01 5.29 -2.48
N GLU A 66 -8.84 4.01 -2.19
CA GLU A 66 -7.53 3.50 -1.77
C GLU A 66 -6.50 3.76 -2.89
N GLY A 67 -5.32 4.25 -2.51
CA GLY A 67 -4.25 4.66 -3.43
C GLY A 67 -4.40 6.08 -3.96
N SER A 68 -5.57 6.71 -3.81
CA SER A 68 -5.74 8.12 -4.19
C SER A 68 -4.96 9.05 -3.28
N VAL A 69 -4.59 10.22 -3.80
CA VAL A 69 -3.87 11.24 -3.04
C VAL A 69 -4.84 12.36 -2.64
N LEU A 70 -5.07 12.51 -1.34
CA LEU A 70 -5.78 13.66 -0.78
C LEU A 70 -4.91 14.92 -0.92
N SER A 71 -5.46 15.93 -1.61
CA SER A 71 -4.79 17.23 -1.82
C SER A 71 -5.33 18.26 -0.83
N PHE A 72 -4.44 18.79 0.01
CA PHE A 72 -4.79 19.85 0.95
C PHE A 72 -4.61 21.22 0.31
N ALA A 73 -5.56 22.12 0.54
CA ALA A 73 -5.44 23.50 0.09
C ALA A 73 -4.38 24.25 0.90
N ALA A 74 -3.74 25.24 0.26
CA ALA A 74 -2.81 26.12 0.96
C ALA A 74 -3.54 27.00 1.98
N THR A 75 -2.95 27.17 3.15
CA THR A 75 -3.43 28.10 4.19
C THR A 75 -2.29 28.96 4.70
N SER A 76 -2.58 29.97 5.54
CA SER A 76 -1.54 30.79 6.16
C SER A 76 -0.53 29.97 6.97
N ARG A 77 -0.98 28.89 7.63
CA ARG A 77 -0.16 27.98 8.43
C ARG A 77 0.41 26.80 7.64
N MET A 78 -0.04 26.60 6.40
CA MET A 78 0.37 25.50 5.51
C MET A 78 0.48 26.01 4.06
N ARG A 79 1.40 26.95 3.84
CA ARG A 79 1.50 27.72 2.58
C ARG A 79 1.85 26.86 1.37
N LEU A 80 2.62 25.80 1.58
CA LEU A 80 3.01 24.88 0.50
C LEU A 80 1.92 23.84 0.19
N GLY A 81 0.80 23.86 0.91
CA GLY A 81 -0.20 22.79 0.91
C GLY A 81 0.36 21.50 1.54
N HIS A 82 -0.39 20.42 1.37
CA HIS A 82 0.04 19.08 1.76
C HIS A 82 -0.62 18.04 0.85
N VAL A 83 -0.01 16.86 0.76
CA VAL A 83 -0.58 15.71 0.05
C VAL A 83 -0.37 14.46 0.88
N ALA A 84 -1.36 13.57 0.87
CA ALA A 84 -1.31 12.31 1.60
C ALA A 84 -2.04 11.21 0.82
N MET A 85 -1.43 10.02 0.73
CA MET A 85 -2.09 8.89 0.08
C MET A 85 -3.10 8.26 1.04
N VAL A 86 -4.28 7.91 0.54
CA VAL A 86 -5.24 7.07 1.25
C VAL A 86 -4.75 5.63 1.20
N SER A 87 -4.34 5.07 2.33
CA SER A 87 -3.96 3.65 2.42
C SER A 87 -5.15 2.73 2.62
N LYS A 88 -6.20 3.19 3.31
CA LYS A 88 -7.41 2.40 3.57
C LYS A 88 -8.64 3.29 3.76
N ILE A 89 -9.79 2.82 3.30
CA ILE A 89 -11.08 3.43 3.65
C ILE A 89 -11.67 2.72 4.88
N VAL A 90 -11.95 3.48 5.94
CA VAL A 90 -12.52 2.94 7.19
C VAL A 90 -14.03 3.10 7.22
N SER A 91 -14.52 4.27 6.78
CA SER A 91 -15.95 4.57 6.67
C SER A 91 -16.19 5.68 5.65
N ALA A 92 -17.44 6.09 5.46
CA ALA A 92 -17.78 7.23 4.62
C ALA A 92 -17.10 8.55 5.05
N ARG A 93 -16.68 8.65 6.33
CA ARG A 93 -16.13 9.88 6.94
C ARG A 93 -14.74 9.67 7.53
N GLU A 94 -14.14 8.49 7.36
CA GLU A 94 -12.83 8.19 7.92
C GLU A 94 -11.99 7.35 6.95
N VAL A 95 -10.74 7.78 6.76
CA VAL A 95 -9.72 7.07 6.01
C VAL A 95 -8.44 6.97 6.83
N LEU A 96 -7.60 6.00 6.45
CA LEU A 96 -6.21 5.95 6.89
C LEU A 96 -5.32 6.57 5.82
N LEU A 97 -4.40 7.42 6.25
CA LEU A 97 -3.45 8.11 5.40
C LEU A 97 -2.05 7.57 5.64
N THR A 98 -1.28 7.49 4.55
CA THR A 98 0.16 7.31 4.59
C THR A 98 0.82 8.51 3.93
N HIS A 99 1.67 9.22 4.69
CA HIS A 99 2.29 10.47 4.26
C HIS A 99 3.57 10.78 5.05
N ALA A 100 4.25 11.86 4.67
CA ALA A 100 5.48 12.29 5.35
C ALA A 100 5.42 13.77 5.72
N ASN A 101 6.28 14.18 6.66
CA ASN A 101 6.47 15.57 7.09
C ASN A 101 5.21 16.24 7.67
N TRP A 102 4.38 15.48 8.38
CA TRP A 102 3.18 15.99 9.04
C TRP A 102 3.43 16.25 10.53
N SER A 103 3.47 15.20 11.35
CA SER A 103 3.65 15.34 12.80
C SER A 103 5.09 15.60 13.24
N ARG A 104 6.06 15.12 12.45
CA ARG A 104 7.50 15.32 12.68
C ARG A 104 8.18 15.64 11.37
N ARG A 105 9.13 16.58 11.41
CA ARG A 105 9.87 16.99 10.21
C ARG A 105 10.58 15.80 9.58
N GLY A 106 10.30 15.54 8.31
CA GLY A 106 10.90 14.42 7.57
C GLY A 106 10.38 13.02 7.92
N GLY A 107 9.54 12.88 8.94
CA GLY A 107 9.05 11.59 9.42
C GLY A 107 7.92 11.05 8.54
N ILE A 108 7.87 9.73 8.38
CA ILE A 108 6.77 9.02 7.72
C ILE A 108 5.75 8.60 8.79
N GLU A 109 4.49 8.84 8.50
CA GLU A 109 3.35 8.33 9.24
C GLU A 109 2.56 7.40 8.32
N ARG A 110 2.28 6.18 8.79
CA ARG A 110 1.56 5.14 8.05
C ARG A 110 0.25 4.83 8.75
N ASP A 111 -0.78 4.64 7.95
CA ASP A 111 -2.12 4.27 8.40
C ASP A 111 -2.70 5.18 9.50
N VAL A 112 -2.38 6.47 9.42
CA VAL A 112 -2.85 7.45 10.41
C VAL A 112 -4.21 8.02 10.03
N ARG A 113 -5.06 8.21 11.03
CA ARG A 113 -6.47 8.57 10.81
C ARG A 113 -6.61 9.96 10.19
N ALA A 114 -7.51 10.09 9.22
CA ALA A 114 -8.08 11.35 8.81
C ALA A 114 -9.61 11.25 8.75
N VAL A 115 -10.27 12.25 9.32
CA VAL A 115 -11.72 12.30 9.46
C VAL A 115 -12.27 13.51 8.72
N ASP A 116 -13.29 13.28 7.91
CA ASP A 116 -14.06 14.32 7.25
C ASP A 116 -14.97 15.04 8.27
N VAL A 117 -14.66 16.31 8.50
CA VAL A 117 -15.39 17.21 9.41
C VAL A 117 -16.18 18.27 8.65
N SER A 118 -16.27 18.17 7.31
CA SER A 118 -17.11 19.06 6.50
C SER A 118 -18.59 18.92 6.87
N ALA A 119 -19.34 20.02 6.76
CA ALA A 119 -20.78 19.98 7.00
C ALA A 119 -21.51 19.08 5.97
N ALA A 120 -21.04 19.10 4.72
CA ALA A 120 -21.67 18.39 3.61
C ALA A 120 -21.27 16.91 3.48
N GLY A 121 -20.18 16.48 4.12
CA GLY A 121 -19.66 15.12 3.91
C GLY A 121 -18.95 14.91 2.58
N ASP A 122 -18.41 15.99 2.03
CA ASP A 122 -17.77 16.04 0.72
C ASP A 122 -16.24 16.11 0.82
N TRP A 123 -15.69 15.81 2.01
CA TRP A 123 -14.26 15.85 2.30
C TRP A 123 -13.61 17.23 2.12
N SER A 124 -14.38 18.30 1.96
CA SER A 124 -13.85 19.67 1.81
C SER A 124 -13.08 20.16 3.03
N GLN A 125 -13.24 19.50 4.19
CA GLN A 125 -12.52 19.81 5.42
C GLN A 125 -12.23 18.55 6.24
N VAL A 126 -10.97 18.38 6.65
CA VAL A 126 -10.53 17.20 7.40
C VAL A 126 -9.78 17.55 8.68
N LYS A 127 -9.85 16.66 9.67
CA LYS A 127 -8.89 16.58 10.77
C LYS A 127 -8.01 15.36 10.57
N VAL A 128 -6.71 15.52 10.79
CA VAL A 128 -5.72 14.45 10.62
C VAL A 128 -5.08 14.15 11.96
N TRP A 129 -4.73 12.90 12.19
CA TRP A 129 -3.88 12.47 13.28
C TRP A 129 -2.66 13.38 13.46
N PHE A 130 -2.25 13.60 14.71
CA PHE A 130 -1.07 14.35 15.04
C PHE A 130 -0.30 13.65 16.17
N GLY A 131 0.86 13.10 15.82
CA GLY A 131 1.68 12.27 16.71
C GLY A 131 1.94 12.86 18.10
N PRO A 132 2.29 14.15 18.25
CA PRO A 132 2.48 14.77 19.57
C PRO A 132 1.26 14.74 20.48
N LEU A 133 0.05 14.68 19.93
CA LEU A 133 -1.19 14.57 20.71
C LEU A 133 -1.64 13.11 20.91
N GLY A 134 -1.04 12.15 20.20
CA GLY A 134 -1.48 10.75 20.24
C GLY A 134 -2.93 10.54 19.79
N GLY A 135 -3.42 11.41 18.90
CA GLY A 135 -4.84 11.47 18.52
C GLY A 135 -5.08 12.33 17.28
N LEU A 136 -6.35 12.57 16.97
CA LEU A 136 -6.73 13.58 15.96
C LEU A 136 -6.23 14.96 16.38
N GLY A 137 -5.63 15.68 15.43
CA GLY A 137 -5.23 17.07 15.61
C GLY A 137 -6.42 17.98 15.88
N THR A 138 -6.15 19.12 16.52
CA THR A 138 -7.18 20.10 16.86
C THR A 138 -7.59 20.95 15.68
N SER A 139 -6.69 21.15 14.71
CA SER A 139 -6.90 21.97 13.53
C SER A 139 -7.68 21.23 12.44
N SER A 140 -8.64 21.92 11.85
CA SER A 140 -9.32 21.49 10.63
C SER A 140 -8.61 22.09 9.42
N TYR A 141 -8.39 21.27 8.39
CA TYR A 141 -7.68 21.66 7.17
C TYR A 141 -8.60 21.59 5.96
N PRO A 142 -8.66 22.64 5.13
CA PRO A 142 -9.39 22.58 3.87
C PRO A 142 -8.67 21.65 2.89
N THR A 143 -9.45 20.89 2.12
CA THR A 143 -8.92 20.03 1.06
C THR A 143 -9.57 20.38 -0.27
N ASN A 144 -8.85 20.10 -1.35
CA ASN A 144 -9.39 20.25 -2.70
C ASN A 144 -10.18 18.99 -3.13
N GLY A 145 -9.83 17.83 -2.57
CA GLY A 145 -10.36 16.52 -2.95
C GLY A 145 -9.25 15.49 -3.16
N PHE A 146 -9.57 14.44 -3.91
CA PHE A 146 -8.72 13.28 -4.18
C PHE A 146 -8.25 13.26 -5.63
N ILE A 147 -6.97 13.00 -5.83
CA ILE A 147 -6.35 12.74 -7.14
C ILE A 147 -6.24 11.22 -7.29
N TYR A 148 -6.85 10.66 -8.32
CA TYR A 148 -6.92 9.21 -8.51
C TYR A 148 -5.72 8.72 -9.34
N SER A 149 -4.92 7.82 -8.76
CA SER A 149 -3.68 7.27 -9.35
C SER A 149 -3.90 6.26 -10.48
N GLY A 150 -5.13 5.78 -10.68
CA GLY A 150 -5.46 4.75 -11.67
C GLY A 150 -4.94 3.33 -11.34
N HIS A 151 -4.19 3.15 -10.26
CA HIS A 151 -3.59 1.88 -9.84
C HIS A 151 -3.72 1.68 -8.32
N ALA A 152 -3.81 0.42 -7.89
CA ALA A 152 -3.88 0.06 -6.46
C ALA A 152 -2.57 0.43 -5.72
N PRO A 153 -2.65 0.85 -4.44
CA PRO A 153 -1.48 1.29 -3.67
C PRO A 153 -0.33 0.28 -3.73
N GLN A 154 0.87 0.75 -4.07
CA GLN A 154 2.07 -0.07 -4.02
C GLN A 154 2.66 0.07 -2.61
N VAL A 155 2.38 -0.89 -1.73
CA VAL A 155 3.04 -0.94 -0.43
C VAL A 155 4.45 -1.46 -0.64
N SER A 156 5.46 -0.61 -0.42
CA SER A 156 6.87 -1.02 -0.49
C SER A 156 7.13 -2.24 0.40
N PRO A 157 7.75 -3.32 -0.12
CA PRO A 157 8.06 -4.53 0.66
C PRO A 157 8.94 -4.27 1.90
N PHE A 158 9.65 -3.14 1.92
CA PHE A 158 10.53 -2.72 3.00
C PHE A 158 9.83 -1.97 4.14
N ASP A 159 8.55 -1.64 3.99
CA ASP A 159 7.76 -0.87 4.96
C ASP A 159 6.70 -1.69 5.70
N ALA A 160 6.55 -2.98 5.36
CA ALA A 160 5.76 -3.91 6.13
C ALA A 160 6.46 -4.23 7.47
N PRO A 161 5.73 -4.40 8.59
CA PRO A 161 6.33 -4.90 9.82
C PRO A 161 7.03 -6.23 9.52
N LEU A 162 8.29 -6.37 9.96
CA LEU A 162 9.07 -7.59 9.83
C LEU A 162 8.32 -8.76 10.49
N VAL A 163 7.58 -9.54 9.70
CA VAL A 163 7.06 -10.84 10.14
C VAL A 163 8.21 -11.82 9.97
N ILE A 164 8.93 -12.11 11.06
CA ILE A 164 9.80 -13.28 11.11
C ILE A 164 8.88 -14.49 10.94
N ALA A 165 8.80 -15.03 9.72
CA ALA A 165 8.14 -16.29 9.49
C ALA A 165 8.81 -17.33 10.39
N LYS A 166 8.08 -17.87 11.37
CA LYS A 166 8.55 -19.03 12.11
C LYS A 166 8.69 -20.16 11.10
N ALA A 167 9.93 -20.63 10.93
CA ALA A 167 10.21 -21.78 10.07
C ALA A 167 9.35 -22.96 10.53
N GLN A 168 8.42 -23.38 9.67
CA GLN A 168 7.62 -24.58 9.90
C GLN A 168 8.48 -25.78 9.48
N PRO A 169 8.61 -26.82 10.32
CA PRO A 169 9.41 -27.98 9.99
C PRO A 169 8.85 -28.64 8.72
N THR A 170 9.73 -28.92 7.78
CA THR A 170 9.41 -29.59 6.53
C THR A 170 8.94 -31.01 6.83
N THR A 171 7.63 -31.24 6.84
CA THR A 171 7.08 -32.60 6.84
C THR A 171 7.26 -33.17 5.44
N THR A 172 8.17 -34.13 5.29
CA THR A 172 8.34 -34.94 4.09
C THR A 172 7.03 -35.64 3.76
N VAL A 173 6.39 -35.27 2.65
CA VAL A 173 5.25 -36.01 2.10
C VAL A 173 5.82 -37.22 1.35
N VAL A 174 5.62 -38.42 1.91
CA VAL A 174 5.86 -39.67 1.20
C VAL A 174 4.70 -39.86 0.21
N VAL A 175 5.02 -39.78 -1.09
CA VAL A 175 4.06 -40.07 -2.16
C VAL A 175 3.83 -41.58 -2.19
N ALA A 176 2.65 -42.01 -1.73
CA ALA A 176 2.20 -43.40 -1.87
C ALA A 176 1.84 -43.68 -3.34
N SER A 177 2.40 -44.76 -3.88
CA SER A 177 2.22 -45.22 -5.26
C SER A 177 0.76 -45.62 -5.52
N VAL A 178 0.15 -45.08 -6.57
CA VAL A 178 -1.21 -45.41 -7.00
C VAL A 178 -1.16 -46.64 -7.92
N ALA A 179 -1.85 -47.71 -7.55
CA ALA A 179 -2.02 -48.90 -8.39
C ALA A 179 -3.02 -48.63 -9.55
N PRO A 180 -2.87 -49.27 -10.73
CA PRO A 180 -3.73 -49.00 -11.88
C PRO A 180 -5.12 -49.66 -11.73
N VAL A 181 -6.16 -48.88 -12.01
CA VAL A 181 -7.55 -49.32 -12.12
C VAL A 181 -7.76 -50.01 -13.47
N GLN A 182 -8.22 -51.26 -13.47
CA GLN A 182 -8.60 -51.99 -14.69
C GLN A 182 -9.96 -51.49 -15.20
N VAL A 183 -10.00 -51.08 -16.46
CA VAL A 183 -11.22 -50.69 -17.18
C VAL A 183 -11.86 -51.94 -17.81
N ALA A 184 -13.01 -52.36 -17.30
CA ALA A 184 -13.86 -53.34 -17.97
C ALA A 184 -14.76 -52.63 -18.99
N ARG A 185 -14.65 -53.03 -20.26
CA ARG A 185 -15.54 -52.61 -21.35
C ARG A 185 -16.87 -53.37 -21.27
N ALA A 186 -17.97 -52.65 -21.47
CA ALA A 186 -19.22 -53.22 -21.96
C ALA A 186 -19.89 -52.22 -22.92
N PHE A 187 -19.82 -52.52 -24.22
CA PHE A 187 -20.86 -52.19 -25.21
C PHE A 187 -22.02 -53.19 -24.98
N PRO A 188 -23.31 -52.89 -25.28
CA PRO A 188 -23.71 -52.57 -26.65
C PRO A 188 -24.99 -51.73 -26.90
N THR A 189 -25.07 -51.21 -28.14
CA THR A 189 -26.19 -51.15 -29.10
C THR A 189 -27.58 -50.56 -28.79
N GLY A 190 -28.01 -49.65 -29.67
CA GLY A 190 -29.42 -49.39 -30.06
C GLY A 190 -29.62 -47.96 -30.57
N HIS A 191 -29.48 -47.67 -31.89
CA HIS A 191 -30.60 -47.47 -32.85
C HIS A 191 -31.79 -46.71 -32.21
N GLY A 192 -32.13 -45.46 -32.54
CA GLY A 192 -32.20 -44.80 -33.85
C GLY A 192 -33.67 -44.41 -34.11
N ALA A 193 -33.88 -43.21 -34.68
CA ALA A 193 -35.11 -42.66 -35.28
C ALA A 193 -36.11 -41.92 -34.35
N LEU A 194 -36.31 -40.61 -34.55
CA LEU A 194 -37.44 -39.93 -35.26
C LEU A 194 -38.65 -39.73 -34.30
N ASP A 195 -39.38 -38.62 -34.13
CA ASP A 195 -39.82 -37.51 -35.00
C ASP A 195 -40.45 -36.34 -34.18
N ARG A 196 -40.39 -35.13 -34.76
CA ARG A 196 -41.38 -34.02 -34.91
C ARG A 196 -42.42 -33.62 -33.81
N GLU A 197 -42.50 -32.29 -33.58
CA GLU A 197 -43.68 -31.35 -33.62
C GLU A 197 -43.38 -30.14 -32.70
N VAL A 198 -43.18 -28.89 -33.16
CA VAL A 198 -44.11 -27.86 -33.70
C VAL A 198 -45.35 -27.57 -32.84
N ALA A 199 -45.37 -26.38 -32.21
CA ALA A 199 -46.49 -25.43 -32.00
C ALA A 199 -46.29 -24.71 -30.63
N ALA A 200 -45.88 -23.45 -30.59
CA ALA A 200 -46.73 -22.26 -30.71
C ALA A 200 -47.92 -22.26 -29.73
N LEU A 201 -47.94 -21.31 -28.77
CA LEU A 201 -49.09 -20.45 -28.47
C LEU A 201 -48.78 -19.52 -27.27
N LYS A 202 -48.84 -18.22 -27.59
CA LYS A 202 -49.27 -17.06 -26.77
C LYS A 202 -48.49 -16.69 -25.52
#